data_AF-A0A0W0ZZ24-F1
#
_entry.id   AF-A0A0W0ZZ24-F1
#
_cell.length_a   1.000
_cell.length_b   1.000
_cell.length_c   1.000
_cell.angle_alpha   90.00
_cell.angle_beta   90.00
_cell.angle_gamma   90.00
#
_symmetry.space_group_name_H-M   'P 1'
#
loop_
_entity.id
_entity.type
_entity.pdbx_description
1 polymer ?
#
loop_
_entity_poly.entity_id
_entity_poly.type
_entity_poly.pdbx_seq_one_letter_code
_entity_poly.pdbx_strand_id
1 'polypeptide(L)'
;MGRLFQEKKSNTKRIIDSFTEVKIKVDTFCSTLNELQNQLYMANTKEEFYNVVQMIINEEKKVHCFLLELTNGADEETMSKVKVCMADLPNFKNAMTLLRYTEIATKNVIDKKELLSLQEALSKLTMEQQTELLIFIKKLKELKSIAELFENQKELFKERLHEATTLDTVDEIEGEIQKSNRFLNGVLERLLPYPKDERVDEQIIEILKKNRHFLTILESFNVHESLMEEILHARAKLIAMNEPFSLSS
;
A
#
# COMPACT_ATOMS: atom_id res chain seq x y z
N MET A 1 18.13 14.19 32.64
CA MET A 1 16.94 14.35 31.75
C MET A 1 16.46 15.82 31.75
N GLY A 2 17.16 16.75 31.10
CA GLY A 2 16.88 18.19 31.28
C GLY A 2 16.77 19.02 29.99
N ARG A 3 17.78 18.97 29.10
CA ARG A 3 17.81 19.79 27.88
C ARG A 3 16.97 19.24 26.73
N LEU A 4 17.13 17.95 26.40
CA LEU A 4 16.36 17.28 25.34
C LEU A 4 14.84 17.36 25.53
N PHE A 5 14.35 17.24 26.77
CA PHE A 5 12.91 17.36 27.07
C PHE A 5 12.39 18.80 26.98
N GLN A 6 13.21 19.80 27.33
CA GLN A 6 12.84 21.21 27.20
C GLN A 6 12.87 21.68 25.74
N GLU A 7 13.85 21.26 24.95
CA GLU A 7 13.92 21.51 23.51
C GLU A 7 12.73 20.92 22.76
N LYS A 8 12.35 19.66 23.06
CA LYS A 8 11.16 19.02 22.45
C LYS A 8 9.84 19.73 22.78
N LYS A 9 9.68 20.22 24.02
CA LYS A 9 8.50 20.98 24.44
C LYS A 9 8.45 22.37 23.77
N SER A 10 9.61 23.00 23.58
CA SER A 10 9.77 24.27 22.86
C SER A 10 9.41 24.12 21.37
N ASN A 11 9.90 23.06 20.72
CA ASN A 11 9.63 22.78 19.31
C ASN A 11 8.16 22.48 19.02
N THR A 12 7.49 21.72 19.90
CA THR A 12 6.05 21.42 19.77
C THR A 12 5.21 22.70 19.76
N LYS A 13 5.45 23.59 20.73
CA LYS A 13 4.72 24.86 20.82
C LYS A 13 5.00 25.77 19.62
N ARG A 14 6.28 25.90 19.23
CA ARG A 14 6.68 26.68 18.05
C ARG A 14 5.91 26.25 16.80
N ILE A 15 5.82 24.94 16.54
CA ILE A 15 5.13 24.41 15.35
C ILE A 15 3.62 24.72 15.40
N ILE A 16 2.98 24.55 16.56
CA ILE A 16 1.55 24.88 16.74
C ILE A 16 1.31 26.38 16.49
N ASP A 17 2.18 27.24 17.03
CA ASP A 17 2.11 28.68 16.82
C ASP A 17 2.29 29.02 15.32
N SER A 18 3.26 28.37 14.64
CA SER A 18 3.44 28.52 13.18
C SER A 18 2.22 28.10 12.38
N PHE A 19 1.54 27.00 12.72
CA PHE A 19 0.28 26.61 12.08
C PHE A 19 -0.85 27.63 12.32
N THR A 20 -0.84 28.30 13.46
CA THR A 20 -1.82 29.35 13.79
C THR A 20 -1.59 30.60 12.92
N GLU A 21 -0.34 31.01 12.76
CA GLU A 21 0.05 32.19 11.97
C GLU A 21 -0.27 32.03 10.48
N VAL A 22 -0.11 30.81 9.94
CA VAL A 22 -0.32 30.51 8.52
C VAL A 22 -1.72 29.98 8.20
N LYS A 23 -2.69 30.13 9.11
CA LYS A 23 -4.05 29.58 8.99
C LYS A 23 -4.69 29.86 7.63
N ILE A 24 -4.59 31.10 7.14
CA ILE A 24 -5.18 31.49 5.84
C ILE A 24 -4.60 30.63 4.70
N LYS A 25 -3.28 30.39 4.69
CA LYS A 25 -2.62 29.58 3.66
C LYS A 25 -3.02 28.11 3.78
N VAL A 26 -3.15 27.59 4.99
CA VAL A 26 -3.69 26.24 5.27
C VAL A 26 -5.11 26.09 4.73
N ASP A 27 -5.98 27.07 4.99
CA ASP A 27 -7.37 27.06 4.53
C ASP A 27 -7.47 27.11 2.99
N THR A 28 -6.61 27.90 2.35
CA THR A 28 -6.49 27.95 0.88
C THR A 28 -6.08 26.60 0.31
N PHE A 29 -5.03 25.96 0.85
CA PHE A 29 -4.62 24.63 0.39
C PHE A 29 -5.74 23.60 0.55
N CYS A 30 -6.40 23.55 1.72
CA CYS A 30 -7.53 22.66 1.93
C CYS A 30 -8.67 22.90 0.92
N SER A 31 -8.97 24.15 0.61
CA SER A 31 -10.03 24.50 -0.34
C SER A 31 -9.70 24.03 -1.76
N THR A 32 -8.49 24.34 -2.24
CA THR A 32 -8.00 23.87 -3.55
C THR A 32 -8.03 22.35 -3.65
N LEU A 33 -7.52 21.67 -2.62
CA LEU A 33 -7.45 20.23 -2.57
C LEU A 33 -8.82 19.55 -2.50
N ASN A 34 -9.80 20.15 -1.81
CA ASN A 34 -11.18 19.68 -1.81
C ASN A 34 -11.84 19.87 -3.19
N GLU A 35 -11.55 20.98 -3.88
CA GLU A 35 -12.05 21.20 -5.24
C GLU A 35 -11.49 20.16 -6.21
N LEU A 36 -10.18 19.89 -6.15
CA LEU A 36 -9.54 18.84 -6.95
C LEU A 36 -10.11 17.45 -6.64
N GLN A 37 -10.40 17.16 -5.36
CA GLN A 37 -11.05 15.92 -4.98
C GLN A 37 -12.47 15.80 -5.57
N ASN A 38 -13.24 16.90 -5.59
CA ASN A 38 -14.55 16.91 -6.25
C ASN A 38 -14.43 16.69 -7.77
N GLN A 39 -13.45 17.34 -8.42
CA GLN A 39 -13.16 17.12 -9.84
C GLN A 39 -12.79 15.65 -10.11
N LEU A 40 -12.01 15.03 -9.23
CA LEU A 40 -11.64 13.63 -9.33
C LEU A 40 -12.88 12.71 -9.29
N TYR A 41 -13.83 12.98 -8.39
CA TYR A 41 -15.08 12.23 -8.33
C TYR A 41 -15.94 12.41 -9.59
N MET A 42 -15.92 13.60 -10.20
CA MET A 42 -16.70 13.91 -11.40
C MET A 42 -16.05 13.42 -12.70
N ALA A 43 -14.76 13.08 -12.71
CA ALA A 43 -14.07 12.57 -13.89
C ALA A 43 -14.72 11.26 -14.39
N ASN A 44 -15.14 11.20 -15.65
CA ASN A 44 -15.79 10.01 -16.23
C ASN A 44 -14.93 9.36 -17.31
N THR A 45 -13.90 10.05 -17.78
CA THR A 45 -12.96 9.52 -18.77
C THR A 45 -11.57 9.32 -18.16
N LYS A 46 -10.78 8.46 -18.81
CA LYS A 46 -9.37 8.22 -18.46
C LYS A 46 -8.53 9.50 -18.57
N GLU A 47 -8.82 10.34 -19.56
CA GLU A 47 -8.13 11.62 -19.77
C GLU A 47 -8.45 12.63 -18.67
N GLU A 48 -9.75 12.83 -18.35
CA GLU A 48 -10.18 13.68 -17.24
C GLU A 48 -9.56 13.23 -15.92
N PHE A 49 -9.57 11.91 -15.66
CA PHE A 49 -8.95 11.34 -14.47
C PHE A 49 -7.46 11.67 -14.38
N TYR A 50 -6.69 11.46 -15.46
CA TYR A 50 -5.26 11.76 -15.44
C TYR A 50 -4.96 13.24 -15.27
N ASN A 51 -5.74 14.10 -15.92
CA ASN A 51 -5.59 15.55 -15.79
C ASN A 51 -5.77 15.98 -14.34
N VAL A 52 -6.84 15.51 -13.68
CA VAL A 52 -7.08 15.84 -12.27
C VAL A 52 -6.01 15.24 -11.36
N VAL A 53 -5.56 14.00 -11.59
CA VAL A 53 -4.47 13.38 -10.82
C VAL A 53 -3.18 14.19 -10.93
N GLN A 54 -2.83 14.71 -12.10
CA GLN A 54 -1.66 15.57 -12.25
C GLN A 54 -1.81 16.89 -11.49
N MET A 55 -3.01 17.48 -11.47
CA MET A 55 -3.31 18.67 -10.67
C MET A 55 -3.16 18.39 -9.17
N ILE A 56 -3.68 17.24 -8.70
CA ILE A 56 -3.51 16.77 -7.31
C ILE A 56 -2.02 16.63 -6.97
N ILE A 57 -1.25 15.91 -7.79
CA ILE A 57 0.20 15.70 -7.56
C ILE A 57 0.94 17.04 -7.47
N ASN A 58 0.62 17.99 -8.35
CA ASN A 58 1.26 19.30 -8.34
C ASN A 58 0.90 20.11 -7.10
N GLU A 59 -0.34 20.04 -6.62
CA GLU A 59 -0.76 20.73 -5.41
C GLU A 59 -0.19 20.06 -4.15
N GLU A 60 -0.14 18.72 -4.12
CA GLU A 60 0.49 17.96 -3.05
C GLU A 60 1.97 18.28 -2.89
N LYS A 61 2.71 18.48 -3.99
CA LYS A 61 4.11 18.92 -3.93
C LYS A 61 4.24 20.28 -3.23
N LYS A 62 3.35 21.24 -3.51
CA LYS A 62 3.34 22.55 -2.85
C LYS A 62 3.02 22.41 -1.37
N VAL A 63 2.02 21.60 -1.02
CA VAL A 63 1.65 21.32 0.36
C VAL A 63 2.79 20.64 1.10
N HIS A 64 3.45 19.65 0.49
CA HIS A 64 4.59 18.96 1.09
C HIS A 64 5.75 19.90 1.40
N CYS A 65 6.16 20.74 0.44
CA CYS A 65 7.19 21.75 0.68
C CYS A 65 6.79 22.73 1.79
N PHE A 66 5.54 23.19 1.79
CA PHE A 66 5.01 24.08 2.82
C PHE A 66 5.02 23.44 4.21
N LEU A 67 4.61 22.17 4.32
CA LEU A 67 4.61 21.44 5.58
C LEU A 67 6.04 21.19 6.07
N LEU A 68 6.98 20.84 5.19
CA LEU A 68 8.39 20.68 5.54
C LEU A 68 8.99 21.95 6.15
N GLU A 69 8.68 23.11 5.60
CA GLU A 69 9.12 24.40 6.15
C GLU A 69 8.53 24.65 7.55
N LEU A 70 7.23 24.39 7.73
CA LEU A 70 6.54 24.56 9.01
C LEU A 70 7.04 23.61 10.10
N THR A 71 7.36 22.38 9.72
CA THR A 71 7.80 21.34 10.64
C THR A 71 9.31 21.19 10.67
N ASN A 72 10.07 22.15 10.15
CA ASN A 72 11.53 22.08 10.08
C ASN A 72 12.14 21.82 11.47
N GLY A 73 13.00 20.80 11.57
CA GLY A 73 13.62 20.38 12.83
C GLY A 73 12.71 19.57 13.76
N ALA A 74 11.53 19.14 13.31
CA ALA A 74 10.68 18.21 14.04
C ALA A 74 11.06 16.76 13.72
N ASP A 75 11.31 15.97 14.77
CA ASP A 75 11.37 14.52 14.66
C ASP A 75 9.96 13.89 14.73
N GLU A 76 9.86 12.59 14.49
CA GLU A 76 8.59 11.86 14.51
C GLU A 76 7.87 11.94 15.87
N GLU A 77 8.62 11.93 16.97
CA GLU A 77 8.07 12.07 18.32
C GLU A 77 7.44 13.47 18.53
N THR A 78 8.12 14.51 18.06
CA THR A 78 7.62 15.90 18.12
C THR A 78 6.37 16.05 17.26
N MET A 79 6.39 15.52 16.02
CA MET A 79 5.22 15.56 15.14
C MET A 79 4.03 14.78 15.70
N SER A 80 4.28 13.67 16.38
CA SER A 80 3.22 12.91 17.06
C SER A 80 2.56 13.75 18.16
N LYS A 81 3.35 14.46 18.98
CA LYS A 81 2.82 15.37 20.00
C LYS A 81 2.06 16.56 19.40
N VAL A 82 2.58 17.16 18.33
CA VAL A 82 1.91 18.25 17.59
C VAL A 82 0.53 17.77 17.10
N LYS A 83 0.47 16.61 16.44
CA LYS A 83 -0.79 16.02 15.94
C LYS A 83 -1.80 15.79 17.08
N VAL A 84 -1.36 15.25 18.22
CA VAL A 84 -2.22 15.04 19.40
C VAL A 84 -2.75 16.38 19.94
N CYS A 85 -1.89 17.38 20.09
CA CYS A 85 -2.31 18.71 20.58
C CYS A 85 -3.31 19.42 19.64
N MET A 86 -3.18 19.21 18.33
CA MET A 86 -4.04 19.84 17.33
C MET A 86 -5.36 19.08 17.10
N ALA A 87 -5.41 17.77 17.37
CA ALA A 87 -6.54 16.90 17.02
C ALA A 87 -7.89 17.34 17.63
N ASP A 88 -7.87 17.82 18.87
CA ASP A 88 -9.09 18.17 19.62
C ASP A 88 -9.50 19.64 19.46
N LEU A 89 -8.74 20.43 18.72
CA LEU A 89 -8.94 21.87 18.58
C LEU A 89 -9.58 22.20 17.23
N PRO A 90 -10.82 22.77 17.21
CA PRO A 90 -11.54 23.07 15.96
C PRO A 90 -10.74 23.96 15.00
N ASN A 91 -9.91 24.84 15.54
CA ASN A 91 -9.10 25.81 14.79
C ASN A 91 -8.03 25.15 13.91
N PHE A 92 -7.68 23.89 14.19
CA PHE A 92 -6.65 23.14 13.47
C PHE A 92 -7.21 22.02 12.58
N LYS A 93 -8.53 21.92 12.40
CA LYS A 93 -9.16 20.89 11.55
C LYS A 93 -8.56 20.83 10.15
N ASN A 94 -8.34 21.98 9.52
CA ASN A 94 -7.76 22.06 8.18
C ASN A 94 -6.27 21.68 8.18
N ALA A 95 -5.51 22.09 9.19
CA ALA A 95 -4.11 21.67 9.32
C ALA A 95 -4.00 20.15 9.51
N MET A 96 -4.88 19.55 10.32
CA MET A 96 -4.96 18.09 10.47
C MET A 96 -5.36 17.39 9.17
N THR A 97 -6.19 18.02 8.35
CA THR A 97 -6.55 17.51 7.03
C THR A 97 -5.34 17.53 6.10
N LEU A 98 -4.59 18.64 6.02
CA LEU A 98 -3.37 18.72 5.20
C LEU A 98 -2.32 17.69 5.60
N LEU A 99 -2.10 17.50 6.90
CA LEU A 99 -1.14 16.51 7.42
C LEU A 99 -1.48 15.06 7.05
N ARG A 100 -2.74 14.79 6.68
CA ARG A 100 -3.24 13.47 6.26
C ARG A 100 -3.61 13.42 4.78
N TYR A 101 -3.42 14.52 4.06
CA TYR A 101 -4.03 14.66 2.74
C TYR A 101 -3.46 13.66 1.74
N THR A 102 -2.15 13.37 1.79
CA THR A 102 -1.54 12.37 0.92
C THR A 102 -2.18 10.98 1.06
N GLU A 103 -2.52 10.57 2.29
CA GLU A 103 -3.23 9.31 2.53
C GLU A 103 -4.64 9.34 1.93
N ILE A 104 -5.36 10.45 2.14
CA ILE A 104 -6.73 10.65 1.64
C ILE A 104 -6.76 10.69 0.11
N ALA A 105 -5.88 11.47 -0.51
CA ALA A 105 -5.76 11.63 -1.95
C ALA A 105 -5.37 10.32 -2.62
N THR A 106 -4.35 9.62 -2.10
CA THR A 106 -3.93 8.31 -2.63
C THR A 106 -5.10 7.33 -2.65
N LYS A 107 -5.86 7.25 -1.54
CA LYS A 107 -7.05 6.39 -1.47
C LYS A 107 -8.10 6.79 -2.52
N ASN A 108 -8.45 8.06 -2.62
CA ASN A 108 -9.46 8.53 -3.56
C ASN A 108 -9.07 8.30 -5.03
N VAL A 109 -7.79 8.50 -5.35
CA VAL A 109 -7.24 8.26 -6.70
C VAL A 109 -7.32 6.77 -7.05
N ILE A 110 -6.97 5.89 -6.12
CA ILE A 110 -7.11 4.44 -6.29
C ILE A 110 -8.58 4.05 -6.49
N ASP A 111 -9.47 4.48 -5.59
CA ASP A 111 -10.91 4.17 -5.64
C ASP A 111 -11.53 4.62 -6.97
N LYS A 112 -11.17 5.81 -7.45
CA LYS A 112 -11.69 6.34 -8.72
C LYS A 112 -11.13 5.59 -9.93
N LYS A 113 -9.83 5.27 -9.93
CA LYS A 113 -9.19 4.48 -10.99
C LYS A 113 -9.83 3.09 -11.11
N GLU A 114 -10.07 2.45 -9.98
CA GLU A 114 -10.77 1.16 -9.91
C GLU A 114 -12.16 1.26 -10.52
N LEU A 115 -12.94 2.28 -10.11
CA LEU A 115 -14.29 2.50 -10.62
C LEU A 115 -14.31 2.65 -12.14
N LEU A 116 -13.43 3.49 -12.69
CA LEU A 116 -13.34 3.71 -14.15
C LEU A 116 -12.92 2.43 -14.88
N SER A 117 -11.96 1.69 -14.33
CA SER A 117 -11.51 0.41 -14.90
C SER A 117 -12.63 -0.63 -14.91
N LEU A 118 -13.41 -0.69 -13.83
CA LEU A 118 -14.54 -1.61 -13.72
C LEU A 118 -15.68 -1.22 -14.66
N GLN A 119 -16.02 0.07 -14.77
CA GLN A 119 -17.02 0.56 -15.73
C GLN A 119 -16.65 0.21 -17.17
N GLU A 120 -15.37 0.40 -17.54
CA GLU A 120 -14.86 0.03 -18.87
C GLU A 120 -15.01 -1.47 -19.13
N ALA A 121 -14.65 -2.32 -18.15
CA ALA A 121 -14.79 -3.77 -18.28
C ALA A 121 -16.26 -4.21 -18.40
N LEU A 122 -17.15 -3.67 -17.56
CA LEU A 122 -18.57 -4.03 -17.55
C LEU A 122 -19.27 -3.66 -18.86
N SER A 123 -18.89 -2.54 -19.49
CA SER A 123 -19.48 -2.09 -20.76
C SER A 123 -19.30 -3.06 -21.93
N LYS A 124 -18.35 -4.01 -21.81
CA LYS A 124 -18.04 -5.02 -22.83
C LYS A 124 -18.76 -6.35 -22.60
N LEU A 125 -19.53 -6.45 -21.51
CA LEU A 125 -20.12 -7.69 -21.01
C LEU A 125 -21.65 -7.64 -21.00
N THR A 126 -22.28 -8.81 -21.13
CA THR A 126 -23.72 -9.00 -20.90
C THR A 126 -24.06 -8.90 -19.42
N MET A 127 -25.34 -8.76 -19.05
CA MET A 127 -25.76 -8.63 -17.65
C MET A 127 -25.34 -9.83 -16.77
N GLU A 128 -25.39 -11.04 -17.32
CA GLU A 128 -24.96 -12.26 -16.61
C GLU A 128 -23.45 -12.25 -16.36
N GLN A 129 -22.66 -11.94 -17.39
CA GLN A 129 -21.20 -11.80 -17.31
C GLN A 129 -20.77 -10.67 -16.38
N GLN A 130 -21.49 -9.54 -16.39
CA GLN A 130 -21.26 -8.44 -15.46
C GLN A 130 -21.46 -8.90 -14.00
N THR A 131 -22.49 -9.71 -13.74
CA THR A 131 -22.75 -10.25 -12.41
C THR A 131 -21.61 -11.14 -11.94
N GLU A 132 -21.11 -12.03 -12.80
CA GLU A 132 -19.98 -12.90 -12.51
C GLU A 132 -18.69 -12.10 -12.19
N LEU A 133 -18.37 -11.10 -13.02
CA LEU A 133 -17.23 -10.21 -12.79
C LEU A 133 -17.35 -9.45 -11.47
N LEU A 134 -18.52 -8.89 -11.16
CA LEU A 134 -18.76 -8.15 -9.91
C LEU A 134 -18.62 -9.04 -8.69
N ILE A 135 -19.09 -10.29 -8.77
CA ILE A 135 -18.91 -11.29 -7.71
C ILE A 135 -17.43 -11.58 -7.50
N PHE A 136 -16.67 -11.82 -8.58
CA PHE A 136 -15.23 -12.06 -8.50
C PHE A 136 -14.50 -10.90 -7.82
N ILE A 137 -14.72 -9.66 -8.28
CA ILE A 137 -14.05 -8.47 -7.72
C ILE A 137 -14.44 -8.26 -6.25
N LYS A 138 -15.71 -8.47 -5.89
CA LYS A 138 -16.16 -8.40 -4.51
C LYS A 138 -15.43 -9.42 -3.64
N LYS A 139 -15.35 -10.67 -4.10
CA LYS A 139 -14.67 -11.75 -3.37
C LYS A 139 -13.17 -11.49 -3.25
N LEU A 140 -12.53 -11.01 -4.31
CA LEU A 140 -11.13 -10.60 -4.26
C LEU A 140 -10.89 -9.50 -3.21
N LYS A 141 -11.77 -8.50 -3.13
CA LYS A 141 -11.68 -7.45 -2.10
C LYS A 141 -11.84 -7.99 -0.68
N GLU A 142 -12.72 -8.96 -0.48
CA GLU A 142 -12.92 -9.64 0.82
C GLU A 142 -11.65 -10.41 1.27
N LEU A 143 -10.80 -10.85 0.33
CA LEU A 143 -9.54 -11.53 0.64
C LEU A 143 -8.42 -10.59 1.10
N LYS A 144 -8.56 -9.27 0.98
CA LYS A 144 -7.48 -8.31 1.29
C LYS A 144 -6.95 -8.43 2.72
N SER A 145 -7.84 -8.50 3.71
CA SER A 145 -7.41 -8.61 5.11
C SER A 145 -6.74 -9.95 5.41
N ILE A 146 -7.09 -11.00 4.68
CA ILE A 146 -6.48 -12.32 4.80
C ILE A 146 -5.09 -12.31 4.15
N ALA A 147 -4.96 -11.68 2.97
CA ALA A 147 -3.69 -11.45 2.30
C ALA A 147 -2.66 -10.75 3.19
N GLU A 148 -3.08 -9.71 3.91
CA GLU A 148 -2.23 -8.97 4.87
C GLU A 148 -1.71 -9.87 6.02
N LEU A 149 -2.45 -10.90 6.43
CA LEU A 149 -2.00 -11.84 7.45
C LEU A 149 -0.88 -12.77 6.95
N PHE A 150 -0.84 -13.07 5.66
CA PHE A 150 0.18 -13.93 5.06
C PHE A 150 1.52 -13.23 4.89
N GLU A 151 1.56 -11.90 4.81
CA GLU A 151 2.82 -11.15 4.82
C GLU A 151 3.64 -11.44 6.08
N ASN A 152 2.99 -11.46 7.24
CA ASN A 152 3.68 -11.77 8.51
C ASN A 152 4.25 -13.20 8.53
N GLN A 153 3.53 -14.17 7.94
CA GLN A 153 4.04 -15.55 7.82
C GLN A 153 5.22 -15.63 6.85
N LYS A 154 5.20 -14.86 5.76
CA LYS A 154 6.31 -14.78 4.81
C LYS A 154 7.56 -14.24 5.48
N GLU A 155 7.46 -13.17 6.26
CA GLU A 155 8.62 -12.61 6.99
C GLU A 155 9.22 -13.64 7.97
N LEU A 156 8.39 -14.42 8.68
CA LEU A 156 8.89 -15.50 9.53
C LEU A 156 9.67 -16.57 8.75
N PHE A 157 9.19 -16.95 7.56
CA PHE A 157 9.93 -17.89 6.70
C PHE A 157 11.25 -17.29 6.20
N LYS A 158 11.28 -16.00 5.85
CA LYS A 158 12.52 -15.32 5.44
C LYS A 158 13.56 -15.32 6.56
N GLU A 159 13.15 -15.00 7.79
CA GLU A 159 14.03 -15.04 8.96
C GLU A 159 14.61 -16.45 9.17
N ARG A 160 13.76 -17.48 9.14
CA ARG A 160 14.18 -18.87 9.28
C ARG A 160 15.13 -19.33 8.16
N LEU A 161 14.88 -18.93 6.92
CA LEU A 161 15.78 -19.21 5.79
C LEU A 161 17.13 -18.51 5.94
N HIS A 162 17.13 -17.29 6.48
CA HIS A 162 18.36 -16.54 6.73
C HIS A 162 19.23 -17.17 7.83
N GLU A 163 18.57 -17.67 8.88
CA GLU A 163 19.18 -18.32 10.05
C GLU A 163 19.57 -19.78 9.81
N ALA A 164 19.08 -20.41 8.75
CA ALA A 164 19.38 -21.79 8.41
C ALA A 164 20.90 -22.01 8.25
N THR A 165 21.43 -23.02 8.94
CA THR A 165 22.86 -23.37 8.95
C THR A 165 23.18 -24.66 8.19
N THR A 166 22.17 -25.39 7.73
CA THR A 166 22.34 -26.66 6.98
C THR A 166 21.38 -26.73 5.81
N LEU A 167 21.76 -27.48 4.76
CA LEU A 167 20.89 -27.70 3.59
C LEU A 167 19.63 -28.46 3.97
N ASP A 168 19.72 -29.44 4.89
CA ASP A 168 18.57 -30.18 5.40
C ASP A 168 17.54 -29.24 6.05
N THR A 169 17.99 -28.26 6.84
CA THR A 169 17.11 -27.24 7.43
C THR A 169 16.43 -26.39 6.36
N VAL A 170 17.12 -26.03 5.27
CA VAL A 170 16.53 -25.29 4.15
C VAL A 170 15.47 -26.13 3.45
N ASP A 171 15.73 -27.42 3.21
CA ASP A 171 14.78 -28.36 2.60
C ASP A 171 13.54 -28.57 3.47
N GLU A 172 13.70 -28.64 4.80
CA GLU A 172 12.58 -28.71 5.74
C GLU A 172 11.70 -27.46 5.68
N ILE A 173 12.32 -26.27 5.69
CA ILE A 173 11.60 -24.98 5.59
C ILE A 173 10.88 -24.88 4.25
N GLU A 174 11.52 -25.23 3.13
CA GLU A 174 10.87 -25.26 1.82
C GLU A 174 9.68 -26.24 1.79
N GLY A 175 9.82 -27.41 2.42
CA GLY A 175 8.73 -28.38 2.56
C GLY A 175 7.52 -27.81 3.34
N GLU A 176 7.76 -27.00 4.37
CA GLU A 176 6.70 -26.26 5.07
C GLU A 176 6.05 -25.18 4.20
N ILE A 177 6.85 -24.40 3.48
CA ILE A 177 6.39 -23.39 2.52
C ILE A 177 5.49 -24.03 1.46
N GLN A 178 5.89 -25.16 0.88
CA GLN A 178 5.11 -25.90 -0.11
C GLN A 178 3.81 -26.47 0.46
N LYS A 179 3.80 -26.93 1.72
CA LYS A 179 2.57 -27.36 2.41
C LYS A 179 1.61 -26.18 2.61
N SER A 180 2.13 -25.04 3.07
CA SER A 180 1.35 -23.82 3.23
C SER A 180 0.77 -23.36 1.89
N ASN A 181 1.59 -23.30 0.85
CA ASN A 181 1.17 -22.90 -0.49
C ASN A 181 0.03 -23.79 -1.04
N ARG A 182 0.13 -25.11 -0.88
CA ARG A 182 -0.95 -26.04 -1.29
C ARG A 182 -2.24 -25.82 -0.52
N PHE A 183 -2.15 -25.57 0.79
CA PHE A 183 -3.33 -25.26 1.60
C PHE A 183 -3.98 -23.95 1.15
N LEU A 184 -3.17 -22.91 0.92
CA LEU A 184 -3.64 -21.60 0.49
C LEU A 184 -4.28 -21.63 -0.89
N ASN A 185 -3.70 -22.36 -1.84
CA ASN A 185 -4.31 -22.57 -3.17
C ASN A 185 -5.68 -23.23 -3.04
N GLY A 186 -5.81 -24.27 -2.23
CA GLY A 186 -7.10 -24.94 -2.00
C GLY A 186 -8.14 -24.05 -1.29
N VAL A 187 -7.70 -23.10 -0.47
CA VAL A 187 -8.58 -22.09 0.13
C VAL A 187 -8.99 -21.04 -0.92
N LEU A 188 -8.05 -20.55 -1.72
CA LEU A 188 -8.29 -19.56 -2.77
C LEU A 188 -9.29 -20.06 -3.80
N GLU A 189 -9.14 -21.30 -4.29
CA GLU A 189 -10.08 -21.94 -5.23
C GLU A 189 -11.50 -22.04 -4.68
N ARG A 190 -11.68 -22.15 -3.35
CA ARG A 190 -13.00 -22.23 -2.72
C ARG A 190 -13.62 -20.86 -2.48
N LEU A 191 -12.80 -19.85 -2.20
CA LEU A 191 -13.26 -18.51 -1.84
C LEU A 191 -13.44 -17.60 -3.06
N LEU A 192 -12.66 -17.83 -4.11
CA LEU A 192 -12.67 -17.03 -5.33
C LEU A 192 -13.34 -17.82 -6.47
N PRO A 193 -14.56 -17.42 -6.89
CA PRO A 193 -15.24 -18.08 -7.98
C PRO A 193 -14.60 -17.66 -9.31
N TYR A 194 -13.70 -18.48 -9.82
CA TYR A 194 -13.15 -18.28 -11.17
C TYR A 194 -14.26 -18.43 -12.21
N PRO A 195 -14.41 -17.46 -13.13
CA PRO A 195 -15.38 -17.58 -14.19
C PRO A 195 -15.16 -18.81 -15.04
N LYS A 196 -16.24 -19.26 -15.69
CA LYS A 196 -16.14 -20.26 -16.76
C LYS A 196 -16.19 -19.64 -18.15
N ASP A 197 -16.67 -18.40 -18.23
CA ASP A 197 -16.78 -17.64 -19.46
C ASP A 197 -15.45 -16.95 -19.77
N GLU A 198 -14.84 -17.33 -20.90
CA GLU A 198 -13.55 -16.80 -21.36
C GLU A 198 -13.55 -15.26 -21.48
N ARG A 199 -14.68 -14.64 -21.85
CA ARG A 199 -14.76 -13.18 -21.93
C ARG A 199 -14.73 -12.53 -20.56
N VAL A 200 -15.31 -13.17 -19.55
CA VAL A 200 -15.25 -12.68 -18.17
C VAL A 200 -13.83 -12.83 -17.63
N ASP A 201 -13.18 -13.97 -17.90
CA ASP A 201 -11.77 -14.19 -17.56
C ASP A 201 -10.85 -13.13 -18.19
N GLU A 202 -11.02 -12.82 -19.47
CA GLU A 202 -10.29 -11.75 -20.14
C GLU A 202 -10.47 -10.40 -19.44
N GLN A 203 -11.71 -10.05 -19.05
CA GLN A 203 -11.96 -8.79 -18.33
C GLN A 203 -11.37 -8.78 -16.92
N ILE A 204 -11.34 -9.92 -16.22
CA ILE A 204 -10.64 -10.06 -14.94
C ILE A 204 -9.16 -9.77 -15.12
N ILE A 205 -8.51 -10.41 -16.09
CA ILE A 205 -7.07 -10.21 -16.35
C ILE A 205 -6.79 -8.73 -16.63
N GLU A 206 -7.60 -8.07 -17.43
CA GLU A 206 -7.45 -6.64 -17.72
C GLU A 206 -7.65 -5.75 -16.48
N ILE A 207 -8.61 -6.07 -15.61
CA ILE A 207 -8.78 -5.37 -14.34
C ILE A 207 -7.57 -5.57 -13.42
N LEU A 208 -7.05 -6.80 -13.30
CA LEU A 208 -5.87 -7.12 -12.48
C LEU A 208 -4.62 -6.36 -12.97
N LYS A 209 -4.40 -6.30 -14.29
CA LYS A 209 -3.29 -5.53 -14.89
C LYS A 209 -3.43 -4.03 -14.62
N LYS A 210 -4.63 -3.46 -14.76
CA LYS A 210 -4.88 -2.03 -14.54
C LYS A 210 -4.81 -1.66 -13.05
N ASN A 211 -5.12 -2.60 -12.15
CA ASN A 211 -5.24 -2.38 -10.71
C ASN A 211 -4.29 -3.31 -9.94
N ARG A 212 -3.01 -2.91 -9.86
CA ARG A 212 -1.93 -3.70 -9.26
C ARG A 212 -2.23 -4.25 -7.87
N HIS A 213 -2.97 -3.51 -7.03
CA HIS A 213 -3.31 -3.95 -5.69
C HIS A 213 -4.21 -5.21 -5.69
N PHE A 214 -5.07 -5.41 -6.70
CA PHE A 214 -5.83 -6.65 -6.84
C PHE A 214 -4.92 -7.82 -7.17
N LEU A 215 -3.92 -7.59 -8.04
CA LEU A 215 -2.92 -8.60 -8.34
C LEU A 215 -2.08 -8.94 -7.10
N THR A 216 -1.71 -7.95 -6.29
CA THR A 216 -1.01 -8.17 -5.02
C THR A 216 -1.81 -9.02 -4.03
N ILE A 217 -3.14 -8.87 -3.99
CA ILE A 217 -4.00 -9.75 -3.19
C ILE A 217 -3.92 -11.19 -3.68
N LEU A 218 -3.84 -11.46 -4.99
CA LEU A 218 -3.69 -12.83 -5.48
C LEU A 218 -2.28 -13.38 -5.22
N GLU A 219 -1.25 -12.57 -5.46
CA GLU A 219 0.15 -12.94 -5.25
C GLU A 219 0.45 -13.30 -3.79
N SER A 220 -0.22 -12.69 -2.81
CA SER A 220 -0.02 -13.02 -1.39
C SER A 220 -0.39 -14.47 -1.05
N PHE A 221 -1.22 -15.13 -1.86
CA PHE A 221 -1.57 -16.55 -1.68
C PHE A 221 -0.55 -17.50 -2.32
N ASN A 222 0.37 -16.99 -3.15
CA ASN A 222 1.46 -17.75 -3.74
C ASN A 222 2.75 -17.56 -2.92
N VAL A 223 2.77 -18.17 -1.74
CA VAL A 223 3.85 -18.03 -0.75
C VAL A 223 5.17 -18.61 -1.28
N HIS A 224 5.11 -19.70 -2.04
CA HIS A 224 6.32 -20.34 -2.55
C HIS A 224 7.04 -19.49 -3.60
N GLU A 225 6.31 -18.98 -4.59
CA GLU A 225 6.90 -18.07 -5.60
C GLU A 225 7.46 -16.82 -4.94
N SER A 226 6.76 -16.28 -3.93
CA SER A 226 7.19 -15.09 -3.19
C SER A 226 8.46 -15.27 -2.36
N LEU A 227 8.89 -16.50 -2.08
CA LEU A 227 10.06 -16.83 -1.26
C LEU A 227 11.17 -17.57 -2.04
N MET A 228 11.00 -17.73 -3.35
CA MET A 228 11.92 -18.50 -4.18
C MET A 228 13.33 -17.92 -4.15
N GLU A 229 13.48 -16.60 -4.22
CA GLU A 229 14.77 -15.94 -4.19
C GLU A 229 15.49 -16.18 -2.85
N GLU A 230 14.77 -16.10 -1.74
CA GLU A 230 15.31 -16.35 -0.40
C GLU A 230 15.72 -17.80 -0.19
N ILE A 231 14.94 -18.75 -0.72
CA ILE A 231 15.28 -20.18 -0.72
C ILE A 231 16.58 -20.40 -1.50
N LEU A 232 16.67 -19.87 -2.73
CA LEU A 232 17.86 -20.00 -3.58
C LEU A 232 19.08 -19.35 -2.94
N HIS A 233 18.91 -18.18 -2.33
CA HIS A 233 19.98 -17.48 -1.62
C HIS A 233 20.48 -18.27 -0.41
N ALA A 234 19.58 -18.83 0.42
CA ALA A 234 19.95 -19.66 1.55
C ALA A 234 20.76 -20.89 1.12
N ARG A 235 20.32 -21.58 0.04
CA ARG A 235 21.06 -22.70 -0.55
C ARG A 235 22.45 -22.28 -1.03
N ALA A 236 22.54 -21.19 -1.80
CA ALA A 236 23.80 -20.70 -2.36
C ALA A 236 24.81 -20.33 -1.27
N LYS A 237 24.37 -19.64 -0.20
CA LYS A 237 25.19 -19.29 0.96
C LYS A 237 25.81 -20.52 1.61
N LEU A 238 25.03 -21.57 1.83
CA LEU A 238 25.49 -22.79 2.49
C LEU A 238 26.40 -23.64 1.60
N ILE A 239 26.15 -23.68 0.28
CA ILE A 239 27.04 -24.33 -0.68
C ILE A 239 28.40 -23.62 -0.70
N ALA A 240 28.42 -22.29 -0.76
CA ALA A 240 29.66 -21.50 -0.73
C ALA A 240 30.45 -21.63 0.58
N MET A 241 29.77 -21.89 1.71
CA MET A 241 30.42 -22.17 2.99
C MET A 241 31.01 -23.59 3.09
N ASN A 242 30.48 -24.54 2.29
CA ASN A 242 30.90 -25.93 2.28
C ASN A 242 31.87 -26.28 1.14
N GLU A 243 32.09 -25.38 0.18
CA GLU A 243 33.20 -25.52 -0.77
C GLU A 243 34.54 -25.23 -0.06
N PRO A 244 35.45 -26.21 0.04
CA PRO A 244 36.79 -25.92 0.52
C PRO A 244 37.45 -24.96 -0.46
N PHE A 245 38.06 -23.87 0.05
CA PHE A 245 39.03 -23.09 -0.71
C PHE A 245 40.18 -24.02 -1.13
N SER A 246 40.05 -24.67 -2.28
CA SER A 246 41.17 -25.28 -2.99
C SER A 246 41.92 -24.17 -3.71
N LEU A 247 42.59 -23.31 -2.95
CA LEU A 247 43.74 -22.54 -3.44
C LEU A 247 44.95 -23.45 -3.31
N SER A 248 45.11 -24.34 -4.28
CA SER A 248 46.41 -24.92 -4.59
C SER A 248 47.22 -23.89 -5.37
N SER A 249 48.23 -23.30 -4.71
CA SER A 249 49.48 -22.82 -5.31
C SER A 249 50.54 -22.76 -4.21
#